data_AF-A0A1Q6T2Q5-F1
#
_entry.id   AF-A0A1Q6T2Q5-F1
#
_cell.length_a   1.000
_cell.length_b   1.000
_cell.length_c   1.000
_cell.angle_alpha   90.00
_cell.angle_beta   90.00
_cell.angle_gamma   90.00
#
_symmetry.space_group_name_H-M   'P 1'
#
loop_
_entity.id
_entity.type
_entity.pdbx_description
1 polymer ?
#
loop_
_entity_poly.entity_id
_entity_poly.type
_entity_poly.pdbx_seq_one_letter_code
_entity_poly.pdbx_strand_id
1 'polypeptide(L)'
;MSRNTIVNGNNVPQLLRPRTKIKYRKRTQTTGNLGEIIPFYVNELVQAGDTFKIDLSSFSRLTVSNYPSMDNLFLDIYLFKQNKNNLVNEFAPFMGENLTGAFEQQYEYEIPKLKLYGSHTSARSLINRLYGLKFFKNEITKDNGIFVSALPLITYWQMWNDWFRDQNYMPLQILPSMGMYSGTNHTPIYINKATLNNIYPTNLSTISTDPYYTGGATDTDLIYNWYTLGKACRFHDYFSTIIPEPQKGDPTRIPLTGEVELEVYGTGKGLMFTDGTGNFGTTVNGQIDNSATLKVNTVTQGNVEVGKNLGNGSTIGTLYNVIGVPTKEQIGDNESNDSGLMATLNFADAIIGTMNDMRTLVSEQHFIENNGIFGTREKEILRARYGVISSAVTTHTVEYLGGKRIPLNMDTILQTSSTSSESPQGNAAGYSVTFDADELFVKSFDYPAVILGVAVVRQNHSYSQGLSCQHTKFKPLDYWTPEFNNVGCQPIYMSELFLDVENQENNKKVWGYKMPWQEYREEPDQVTGMLAPDYENSLDVWNYADDYATAPVAGISWLLETPQYLDRTLTVTSKNTDQFMFDFQLNITKVTEVPYFSIPGLDKF
;
A
#
# COMPACT_ATOMS: atom_id res chain seq x y z
N MET A 1 45.06 -33.73 0.43
CA MET A 1 46.02 -32.68 0.01
C MET A 1 46.87 -33.25 -1.11
N SER A 2 46.77 -32.69 -2.33
CA SER A 2 47.70 -33.01 -3.41
C SER A 2 49.08 -32.43 -3.04
N ARG A 3 50.09 -33.28 -2.89
CA ARG A 3 51.45 -32.89 -2.45
C ARG A 3 52.24 -32.07 -3.47
N ASN A 4 51.85 -32.09 -4.75
CA ASN A 4 52.56 -31.37 -5.82
C ASN A 4 51.56 -30.58 -6.67
N THR A 5 51.81 -29.27 -6.82
CA THR A 5 51.13 -28.38 -7.76
C THR A 5 52.14 -27.93 -8.81
N ILE A 6 51.87 -28.24 -10.08
CA ILE A 6 52.65 -27.73 -11.22
C ILE A 6 52.17 -26.30 -11.50
N VAL A 7 53.07 -25.32 -11.38
CA VAL A 7 52.77 -23.91 -11.64
C VAL A 7 53.32 -23.56 -13.03
N ASN A 8 52.44 -23.21 -13.96
CA ASN A 8 52.82 -22.61 -15.24
C ASN A 8 52.87 -21.08 -15.08
N GLY A 9 53.80 -20.40 -15.77
CA GLY A 9 54.03 -18.95 -15.66
C GLY A 9 52.84 -18.04 -16.05
N ASN A 10 51.79 -18.61 -16.65
CA ASN A 10 50.56 -17.91 -16.99
C ASN A 10 49.44 -18.08 -15.93
N ASN A 11 49.68 -18.85 -14.86
CA ASN A 11 48.67 -19.08 -13.82
C ASN A 11 48.62 -17.89 -12.87
N VAL A 12 47.46 -17.25 -12.77
CA VAL A 12 47.19 -16.22 -11.76
C VAL A 12 47.24 -16.88 -10.37
N PRO A 13 47.83 -16.23 -9.34
CA PRO A 13 47.81 -16.75 -7.98
C PRO A 13 46.37 -17.04 -7.50
N GLN A 14 46.09 -18.27 -7.08
CA GLN A 14 44.79 -18.66 -6.53
C GLN A 14 44.93 -18.95 -5.03
N LEU A 15 44.05 -18.37 -4.22
CA LEU A 15 43.97 -18.66 -2.79
C LEU A 15 42.92 -19.75 -2.55
N LEU A 16 43.36 -21.01 -2.43
CA LEU A 16 42.47 -22.12 -2.08
C LEU A 16 42.38 -22.25 -0.57
N ARG A 17 41.17 -22.05 -0.02
CA ARG A 17 40.89 -22.24 1.41
C ARG A 17 40.05 -23.51 1.63
N PRO A 18 40.37 -24.34 2.64
CA PRO A 18 39.53 -25.49 2.97
C PRO A 18 38.16 -25.02 3.49
N ARG A 19 37.09 -25.76 3.16
CA ARG A 19 35.74 -25.51 3.65
C ARG A 19 35.42 -26.42 4.83
N THR A 20 34.88 -25.84 5.89
CA THR A 20 34.43 -26.50 7.12
C THR A 20 32.91 -26.63 7.13
N LYS A 21 32.40 -27.77 7.59
CA LYS A 21 30.97 -27.98 7.85
C LYS A 21 30.67 -27.82 9.33
N ILE A 22 29.89 -26.81 9.69
CA ILE A 22 29.50 -26.45 11.06
C ILE A 22 28.01 -26.74 11.22
N LYS A 23 27.64 -27.41 12.33
CA LYS A 23 26.24 -27.67 12.70
C LYS A 23 25.95 -27.05 14.05
N TYR A 24 24.87 -26.28 14.15
CA TYR A 24 24.44 -25.69 15.41
C TYR A 24 22.91 -25.50 15.44
N ARG A 25 22.36 -25.42 16.65
CA ARG A 25 20.95 -25.17 16.90
C ARG A 25 20.77 -23.74 17.42
N LYS A 26 19.78 -23.03 16.93
CA LYS A 26 19.32 -21.74 17.48
C LYS A 26 17.84 -21.86 17.84
N ARG A 27 17.46 -21.45 19.05
CA ARG A 27 16.07 -21.42 19.51
C ARG A 27 15.69 -19.98 19.84
N THR A 28 14.53 -19.54 19.38
CA THR A 28 13.96 -18.22 19.66
C THR A 28 12.53 -18.39 20.11
N GLN A 29 12.21 -17.87 21.30
CA GLN A 29 10.84 -17.80 21.79
C GLN A 29 10.36 -16.36 21.69
N THR A 30 9.16 -16.16 21.16
CA THR A 30 8.61 -14.83 20.94
C THR A 30 7.09 -14.84 20.98
N THR A 31 6.49 -13.67 20.92
CA THR A 31 5.04 -13.45 20.91
C THR A 31 4.67 -12.46 19.82
N GLY A 32 3.41 -12.46 19.42
CA GLY A 32 2.87 -11.43 18.55
C GLY A 32 1.38 -11.62 18.31
N ASN A 33 0.79 -10.72 17.55
CA ASN A 33 -0.65 -10.68 17.28
C ASN A 33 -0.95 -11.05 15.82
N LEU A 34 -2.24 -11.27 15.55
CA LEU A 34 -2.74 -11.46 14.21
C LEU A 34 -2.30 -10.29 13.31
N GLY A 35 -1.80 -10.62 12.12
CA GLY A 35 -1.36 -9.65 11.13
C GLY A 35 0.06 -9.11 11.33
N GLU A 36 0.69 -9.28 12.50
CA GLU A 36 2.04 -8.77 12.72
C GLU A 36 3.10 -9.66 12.08
N ILE A 37 4.12 -9.03 11.51
CA ILE A 37 5.26 -9.72 10.90
C ILE A 37 6.36 -9.86 11.94
N ILE A 38 6.50 -11.07 12.49
CA ILE A 38 7.32 -11.35 13.67
C ILE A 38 8.66 -11.91 13.22
N PRO A 39 9.78 -11.17 13.38
CA PRO A 39 11.10 -11.74 13.10
C PRO A 39 11.53 -12.69 14.22
N PHE A 40 11.97 -13.88 13.86
CA PHE A 40 12.47 -14.89 14.79
C PHE A 40 13.94 -15.29 14.52
N TYR A 41 14.44 -14.99 13.32
CA TYR A 41 15.80 -15.30 12.91
C TYR A 41 16.43 -14.15 12.14
N VAL A 42 17.61 -13.73 12.57
CA VAL A 42 18.46 -12.78 11.85
C VAL A 42 19.87 -13.37 11.83
N ASN A 43 20.51 -13.28 10.67
CA ASN A 43 21.92 -13.59 10.49
C ASN A 43 22.57 -12.65 9.48
N GLU A 44 23.41 -11.73 9.96
CA GLU A 44 24.19 -10.80 9.13
C GLU A 44 25.56 -11.36 8.70
N LEU A 45 25.98 -12.49 9.28
CA LEU A 45 27.32 -13.08 9.11
C LEU A 45 27.34 -14.14 8.00
N VAL A 46 26.64 -13.85 6.90
CA VAL A 46 26.66 -14.65 5.68
C VAL A 46 27.74 -14.10 4.76
N GLN A 47 28.71 -14.95 4.42
CA GLN A 47 29.79 -14.62 3.50
C GLN A 47 29.51 -15.20 2.11
N ALA A 48 30.18 -14.67 1.09
CA ALA A 48 30.19 -15.30 -0.22
C ALA A 48 30.81 -16.70 -0.12
N GLY A 49 30.25 -17.67 -0.85
CA GLY A 49 30.68 -19.07 -0.80
C GLY A 49 30.13 -19.87 0.38
N ASP A 50 29.39 -19.26 1.30
CA ASP A 50 28.72 -20.00 2.37
C ASP A 50 27.52 -20.78 1.82
N THR A 51 27.39 -22.06 2.19
CA THR A 51 26.19 -22.86 1.91
C THR A 51 25.42 -23.07 3.21
N PHE A 52 24.15 -22.69 3.23
CA PHE A 52 23.27 -22.92 4.37
C PHE A 52 22.20 -23.95 4.02
N LYS A 53 21.99 -24.88 4.95
CA LYS A 53 20.79 -25.72 5.05
C LYS A 53 20.13 -25.42 6.39
N ILE A 54 18.85 -25.07 6.36
CA ILE A 54 18.07 -24.71 7.54
C ILE A 54 16.83 -25.59 7.62
N ASP A 55 16.76 -26.37 8.70
CA ASP A 55 15.57 -27.14 9.08
C ASP A 55 14.91 -26.41 10.26
N LEU A 56 13.62 -26.09 10.14
CA LEU A 56 12.86 -25.39 11.17
C LEU A 56 11.89 -26.35 11.86
N SER A 57 11.84 -26.25 13.19
CA SER A 57 10.73 -26.76 13.99
C SER A 57 10.04 -25.57 14.64
N SER A 58 8.74 -25.44 14.42
CA SER A 58 7.91 -24.38 14.98
C SER A 58 6.85 -24.98 15.90
N PHE A 59 6.73 -24.39 17.07
CA PHE A 59 5.64 -24.62 18.00
C PHE A 59 4.90 -23.29 18.20
N SER A 60 3.58 -23.33 18.04
CA SER A 60 2.73 -22.15 18.16
C SER A 60 1.54 -22.45 19.05
N ARG A 61 1.12 -21.45 19.83
CA ARG A 61 -0.07 -21.53 20.67
C ARG A 61 -0.81 -20.21 20.70
N LEU A 62 -2.14 -20.28 20.75
CA LEU A 62 -3.00 -19.14 21.05
C LEU A 62 -3.15 -18.99 22.58
N THR A 63 -3.43 -17.77 23.04
CA THR A 63 -3.97 -17.56 24.39
C THR A 63 -5.35 -18.24 24.53
N VAL A 64 -5.84 -18.36 25.76
CA VAL A 64 -7.08 -19.12 26.01
C VAL A 64 -8.25 -18.39 25.34
N SER A 65 -8.99 -19.12 24.52
CA SER A 65 -10.21 -18.62 23.88
C SER A 65 -11.42 -19.03 24.72
N ASN A 66 -12.41 -18.15 24.78
CA ASN A 66 -13.63 -18.39 25.56
C ASN A 66 -14.41 -19.60 25.01
N TYR A 67 -14.37 -19.82 23.70
CA TYR A 67 -15.02 -20.92 22.99
C TYR A 67 -14.10 -21.44 21.88
N PRO A 68 -14.24 -22.69 21.44
CA PRO A 68 -13.49 -23.17 20.29
C PRO A 68 -14.04 -22.55 19.00
N SER A 69 -13.31 -21.58 18.46
CA SER A 69 -13.67 -20.92 17.20
C SER A 69 -13.72 -21.92 16.04
N MET A 70 -14.64 -21.71 15.11
CA MET A 70 -14.85 -22.55 13.92
C MET A 70 -13.97 -22.14 12.73
N ASP A 71 -13.44 -20.91 12.74
CA ASP A 71 -12.67 -20.36 11.63
C ASP A 71 -11.20 -20.79 11.64
N ASN A 72 -10.61 -20.76 10.45
CA ASN A 72 -9.24 -21.21 10.23
C ASN A 72 -8.24 -20.06 10.37
N LEU A 73 -7.20 -20.30 11.16
CA LEU A 73 -6.01 -19.45 11.25
C LEU A 73 -4.82 -20.13 10.57
N PHE A 74 -3.99 -19.35 9.89
CA PHE A 74 -2.80 -19.84 9.21
C PHE A 74 -1.56 -19.12 9.72
N LEU A 75 -0.56 -19.90 10.13
CA LEU A 75 0.79 -19.45 10.41
C LEU A 75 1.64 -19.61 9.14
N ASP A 76 2.04 -18.48 8.58
CA ASP A 76 2.96 -18.42 7.47
C ASP A 76 4.37 -18.10 7.95
N ILE A 77 5.33 -18.91 7.56
CA ILE A 77 6.75 -18.75 7.88
C ILE A 77 7.51 -18.50 6.59
N TYR A 78 8.34 -17.46 6.57
CA TYR A 78 9.13 -17.07 5.41
C TYR A 78 10.57 -16.77 5.80
N LEU A 79 11.52 -17.22 4.98
CA LEU A 79 12.93 -16.80 5.04
C LEU A 79 13.30 -16.04 3.79
N PHE A 80 13.96 -14.92 4.01
CA PHE A 80 14.39 -13.98 3.00
C PHE A 80 15.90 -13.74 3.09
N LYS A 81 16.48 -13.36 1.96
CA LYS A 81 17.87 -12.93 1.82
C LYS A 81 17.89 -11.56 1.17
N GLN A 82 18.74 -10.67 1.69
CA GLN A 82 19.12 -9.48 0.96
C GLN A 82 20.65 -9.33 0.89
N ASN A 83 21.16 -8.98 -0.29
CA ASN A 83 22.59 -8.74 -0.49
C ASN A 83 23.02 -7.42 0.17
N LYS A 84 24.22 -7.37 0.76
CA LYS A 84 24.69 -6.18 1.48
C LYS A 84 24.91 -4.95 0.58
N ASN A 85 25.24 -5.14 -0.70
CA ASN A 85 25.31 -4.06 -1.69
C ASN A 85 23.94 -3.42 -2.00
N ASN A 86 22.85 -4.13 -1.70
CA ASN A 86 21.49 -3.63 -1.84
C ASN A 86 21.00 -2.94 -0.58
N LEU A 87 21.65 -3.20 0.55
CA LEU A 87 21.34 -2.55 1.82
C LEU A 87 22.15 -1.26 2.00
N VAL A 88 23.38 -1.23 1.49
CA VAL A 88 24.36 -0.17 1.73
C VAL A 88 24.86 0.42 0.43
N ASN A 89 24.76 1.75 0.30
CA ASN A 89 25.40 2.50 -0.78
C ASN A 89 26.92 2.45 -0.61
N GLU A 90 27.66 2.38 -1.72
CA GLU A 90 29.13 2.34 -1.71
C GLU A 90 29.72 1.12 -0.99
N PHE A 91 28.97 0.01 -0.92
CA PHE A 91 29.49 -1.24 -0.32
C PHE A 91 30.75 -1.77 -1.03
N ALA A 92 30.93 -1.47 -2.32
CA ALA A 92 32.14 -1.81 -3.07
C ALA A 92 33.40 -1.13 -2.48
N PRO A 93 33.43 0.22 -2.31
CA PRO A 93 34.46 0.90 -1.54
C PRO A 93 34.66 0.36 -0.12
N PHE A 94 33.59 -0.03 0.58
CA PHE A 94 33.74 -0.69 1.90
C PHE A 94 34.52 -2.01 1.84
N MET A 95 34.42 -2.76 0.73
CA MET A 95 35.18 -4.00 0.50
C MET A 95 36.60 -3.75 -0.04
N GLY A 96 37.00 -2.48 -0.23
CA GLY A 96 38.33 -2.07 -0.66
C GLY A 96 38.44 -1.64 -2.13
N GLU A 97 37.33 -1.45 -2.85
CA GLU A 97 37.36 -0.91 -4.20
C GLU A 97 37.75 0.58 -4.19
N ASN A 98 38.92 0.90 -4.74
CA ASN A 98 39.39 2.27 -4.82
C ASN A 98 38.86 2.95 -6.10
N LEU A 99 37.99 3.94 -5.94
CA LEU A 99 37.47 4.77 -7.04
C LEU A 99 38.22 6.09 -7.25
N THR A 100 39.15 6.43 -6.35
CA THR A 100 39.80 7.75 -6.32
C THR A 100 41.26 7.76 -6.77
N GLY A 101 41.95 6.61 -6.69
CA GLY A 101 43.36 6.48 -7.05
C GLY A 101 43.75 5.06 -7.44
N ALA A 102 45.02 4.87 -7.80
CA ALA A 102 45.51 3.61 -8.38
C ALA A 102 45.95 2.56 -7.35
N PHE A 103 46.21 2.94 -6.09
CA PHE A 103 46.94 2.07 -5.15
C PHE A 103 46.27 1.84 -3.80
N GLU A 104 45.86 2.89 -3.09
CA GLU A 104 45.29 2.73 -1.74
C GLU A 104 44.07 3.62 -1.51
N GLN A 105 43.17 3.11 -0.70
CA GLN A 105 41.97 3.80 -0.28
C GLN A 105 42.27 4.63 0.97
N GLN A 106 41.97 5.93 0.93
CA GLN A 106 42.30 6.86 2.02
C GLN A 106 41.19 7.05 3.07
N TYR A 107 40.00 6.49 2.82
CA TYR A 107 38.86 6.60 3.72
C TYR A 107 38.58 5.26 4.41
N GLU A 108 38.43 5.33 5.73
CA GLU A 108 37.90 4.22 6.54
C GLU A 108 36.37 4.25 6.49
N TYR A 109 35.77 3.13 6.13
CA TYR A 109 34.32 2.99 6.02
C TYR A 109 33.79 2.05 7.09
N GLU A 110 32.71 2.46 7.73
CA GLU A 110 31.94 1.69 8.68
C GLU A 110 30.56 1.38 8.11
N ILE A 111 30.07 0.18 8.43
CA ILE A 111 28.67 -0.16 8.17
C ILE A 111 27.73 0.81 8.90
N PRO A 112 26.55 1.12 8.33
CA PRO A 112 25.59 2.02 8.97
C PRO A 112 25.13 1.50 10.33
N LYS A 113 25.02 2.41 11.31
CA LYS A 113 24.72 2.08 12.71
C LYS A 113 23.43 2.76 13.18
N LEU A 114 22.66 2.09 14.03
CA LEU A 114 21.60 2.71 14.82
C LEU A 114 22.16 3.11 16.17
N LYS A 115 21.89 4.33 16.63
CA LYS A 115 22.19 4.81 17.98
C LYS A 115 20.92 4.77 18.82
N LEU A 116 20.77 3.74 19.63
CA LEU A 116 19.60 3.51 20.48
C LEU A 116 19.69 4.29 21.79
N TYR A 117 18.66 5.06 22.12
CA TYR A 117 18.54 5.82 23.38
C TYR A 117 17.08 5.82 23.87
N GLY A 118 16.79 6.44 25.02
CA GLY A 118 15.45 6.45 25.61
C GLY A 118 15.25 5.30 26.60
N SER A 119 14.00 4.97 26.93
CA SER A 119 13.62 3.80 27.72
C SER A 119 13.03 2.71 26.82
N HIS A 120 13.28 1.44 27.11
CA HIS A 120 12.79 0.31 26.33
C HIS A 120 11.78 -0.49 27.14
N THR A 121 10.50 -0.17 26.97
CA THR A 121 9.38 -0.72 27.77
C THR A 121 8.33 -1.45 26.96
N SER A 122 8.23 -1.21 25.65
CA SER A 122 7.22 -1.85 24.79
C SER A 122 7.62 -3.28 24.41
N ALA A 123 6.79 -4.25 24.80
CA ALA A 123 6.94 -5.65 24.39
C ALA A 123 6.78 -5.86 22.87
N ARG A 124 6.18 -4.88 22.15
CA ARG A 124 5.97 -4.90 20.69
C ARG A 124 7.14 -4.34 19.90
N SER A 125 8.24 -4.01 20.57
CA SER A 125 9.46 -3.49 19.97
C SER A 125 10.03 -4.47 18.94
N LEU A 126 10.16 -3.99 17.70
CA LEU A 126 10.88 -4.67 16.62
C LEU A 126 12.37 -4.80 16.96
N ILE A 127 12.94 -3.78 17.61
CA ILE A 127 14.35 -3.75 18.03
C ILE A 127 14.66 -4.88 19.02
N ASN A 128 13.74 -5.19 19.92
CA ASN A 128 13.88 -6.33 20.83
C ASN A 128 14.04 -7.64 20.05
N ARG A 129 13.19 -7.87 19.05
CA ARG A 129 13.13 -9.15 18.30
C ARG A 129 14.27 -9.29 17.28
N LEU A 130 14.70 -8.20 16.65
CA LEU A 130 15.83 -8.23 15.71
C LEU A 130 17.18 -8.40 16.41
N TYR A 131 17.41 -7.69 17.52
CA TYR A 131 18.72 -7.59 18.16
C TYR A 131 18.84 -8.32 19.50
N GLY A 132 17.73 -8.82 20.08
CA GLY A 132 17.73 -9.42 21.42
C GLY A 132 17.98 -8.41 22.55
N LEU A 133 17.70 -7.12 22.30
CA LEU A 133 17.95 -6.04 23.27
C LEU A 133 17.02 -6.18 24.48
N LYS A 134 17.58 -6.27 25.69
CA LYS A 134 16.79 -6.34 26.92
C LYS A 134 15.89 -5.11 27.13
N PHE A 135 14.79 -5.28 27.86
CA PHE A 135 13.99 -4.15 28.33
C PHE A 135 14.69 -3.41 29.47
N PHE A 136 14.55 -2.09 29.50
CA PHE A 136 15.09 -1.24 30.56
C PHE A 136 14.19 -0.01 30.75
N LYS A 137 13.82 0.25 32.00
CA LYS A 137 12.96 1.40 32.35
C LYS A 137 13.74 2.71 32.47
N ASN A 138 14.99 2.63 32.88
CA ASN A 138 15.84 3.82 33.05
C ASN A 138 16.23 4.36 31.67
N GLU A 139 16.04 5.66 31.48
CA GLU A 139 16.33 6.30 30.20
C GLU A 139 17.84 6.37 29.95
N ILE A 140 18.27 5.89 28.77
CA ILE A 140 19.62 6.10 28.26
C ILE A 140 19.62 7.45 27.54
N THR A 141 20.51 8.36 27.94
CA THR A 141 20.64 9.66 27.28
C THR A 141 21.13 9.50 25.84
N LYS A 142 20.77 10.45 24.97
CA LYS A 142 21.16 10.44 23.55
C LYS A 142 22.68 10.36 23.36
N ASP A 143 23.48 10.92 24.26
CA ASP A 143 24.94 10.91 24.15
C ASP A 143 25.54 9.53 24.44
N ASN A 144 24.99 8.82 25.43
CA ASN A 144 25.43 7.49 25.87
C ASN A 144 24.69 6.33 25.17
N GLY A 145 24.08 6.60 24.02
CA GLY A 145 23.30 5.62 23.27
C GLY A 145 24.09 4.37 22.85
N ILE A 146 23.40 3.25 22.73
CA ILE A 146 23.96 1.95 22.33
C ILE A 146 24.01 1.89 20.81
N PHE A 147 25.15 1.48 20.23
CA PHE A 147 25.29 1.32 18.79
C PHE A 147 25.04 -0.13 18.35
N VAL A 148 24.18 -0.31 17.35
CA VAL A 148 23.93 -1.60 16.69
C VAL A 148 23.95 -1.45 15.16
N SER A 149 24.15 -2.54 14.42
CA SER A 149 24.08 -2.54 12.94
C SER A 149 22.69 -2.14 12.46
N ALA A 150 22.58 -1.26 11.46
CA ALA A 150 21.28 -0.89 10.87
C ALA A 150 20.75 -1.92 9.86
N LEU A 151 21.57 -2.88 9.43
CA LEU A 151 21.25 -3.79 8.33
C LEU A 151 19.99 -4.65 8.55
N PRO A 152 19.74 -5.25 9.73
CA PRO A 152 18.53 -6.04 9.96
C PRO A 152 17.25 -5.22 9.84
N LEU A 153 17.26 -4.01 10.36
CA LEU A 153 16.11 -3.12 10.33
C LEU A 153 15.77 -2.71 8.88
N ILE A 154 16.79 -2.35 8.10
CA ILE A 154 16.62 -2.01 6.68
C ILE A 154 16.10 -3.22 5.90
N THR A 155 16.67 -4.40 6.14
CA THR A 155 16.25 -5.65 5.48
C THR A 155 14.79 -5.96 5.77
N TYR A 156 14.34 -5.78 7.02
CA TYR A 156 12.96 -5.99 7.43
C TYR A 156 11.97 -5.09 6.67
N TRP A 157 12.25 -3.79 6.60
CA TRP A 157 11.35 -2.86 5.90
C TRP A 157 11.42 -2.98 4.38
N GLN A 158 12.58 -3.31 3.80
CA GLN A 158 12.67 -3.65 2.38
C GLN A 158 11.85 -4.90 2.05
N MET A 159 11.94 -5.94 2.88
CA MET A 159 11.12 -7.16 2.73
C MET A 159 9.63 -6.81 2.81
N TRP A 160 9.22 -5.98 3.76
CA TRP A 160 7.85 -5.52 3.90
C TRP A 160 7.35 -4.83 2.62
N ASN A 161 8.11 -3.88 2.10
CA ASN A 161 7.78 -3.14 0.87
C ASN A 161 7.64 -4.03 -0.36
N ASP A 162 8.53 -5.02 -0.49
CA ASP A 162 8.61 -5.87 -1.67
C ASP A 162 7.56 -6.97 -1.70
N TRP A 163 7.19 -7.51 -0.53
CA TRP A 163 6.41 -8.75 -0.40
C TRP A 163 5.09 -8.62 0.37
N PHE A 164 4.97 -7.67 1.31
CA PHE A 164 3.80 -7.58 2.20
C PHE A 164 2.94 -6.34 1.97
N ARG A 165 3.50 -5.28 1.36
CA ARG A 165 2.83 -4.02 1.06
C ARG A 165 2.00 -4.08 -0.22
N ASP A 166 0.76 -3.63 -0.15
CA ASP A 166 -0.01 -3.26 -1.35
C ASP A 166 0.48 -1.92 -1.92
N GLN A 167 0.85 -1.94 -3.19
CA GLN A 167 1.44 -0.77 -3.86
C GLN A 167 0.45 0.32 -4.27
N ASN A 168 -0.82 -0.01 -4.42
CA ASN A 168 -1.85 0.91 -4.88
C ASN A 168 -2.40 1.70 -3.68
N TYR A 169 -2.54 1.06 -2.52
CA TYR A 169 -3.14 1.67 -1.33
C TYR A 169 -2.13 2.19 -0.30
N MET A 170 -0.88 1.73 -0.34
CA MET A 170 0.11 2.08 0.69
C MET A 170 1.35 2.73 0.07
N PRO A 171 1.84 3.86 0.61
CA PRO A 171 3.12 4.43 0.21
C PRO A 171 4.29 3.52 0.62
N LEU A 172 5.45 3.70 -0.04
CA LEU A 172 6.66 2.96 0.30
C LEU A 172 7.12 3.34 1.72
N GLN A 173 7.43 2.34 2.55
CA GLN A 173 8.03 2.58 3.87
C GLN A 173 9.53 2.80 3.70
N ILE A 174 10.03 3.95 4.11
CA ILE A 174 11.44 4.32 3.92
C ILE A 174 12.00 4.69 5.28
N LEU A 175 13.18 4.15 5.61
CA LEU A 175 13.91 4.62 6.79
C LEU A 175 14.44 6.04 6.48
N PRO A 176 14.20 7.02 7.35
CA PRO A 176 14.58 8.39 7.07
C PRO A 176 16.11 8.46 7.03
N SER A 177 16.71 9.00 5.95
CA SER A 177 18.00 9.63 6.15
C SER A 177 17.81 10.90 6.92
N MET A 178 18.59 11.06 7.98
CA MET A 178 18.89 12.38 8.48
C MET A 178 19.86 13.07 7.51
N GLY A 179 19.33 13.66 6.46
CA GLY A 179 19.98 14.77 5.75
C GLY A 179 19.37 16.06 6.25
N MET A 180 20.10 16.77 7.12
CA MET A 180 19.91 18.17 7.52
C MET A 180 18.46 18.62 7.82
N TYR A 181 18.12 18.71 9.11
CA TYR A 181 17.02 19.56 9.58
C TYR A 181 17.16 20.97 8.98
N SER A 182 16.26 21.34 8.07
CA SER A 182 15.94 22.74 7.75
C SER A 182 14.57 22.83 7.08
N GLY A 183 13.60 23.38 7.82
CA GLY A 183 12.40 23.97 7.24
C GLY A 183 11.15 23.08 7.13
N THR A 184 10.01 23.73 7.27
CA THR A 184 8.62 23.26 7.44
C THR A 184 8.02 22.44 6.28
N ASN A 185 8.84 21.81 5.44
CA ASN A 185 8.37 20.95 4.36
C ASN A 185 9.03 19.58 4.51
N HIS A 186 8.29 18.62 5.06
CA HIS A 186 8.73 17.23 5.14
C HIS A 186 8.81 16.64 3.73
N THR A 187 9.97 16.70 3.08
CA THR A 187 10.27 15.84 1.93
C THR A 187 10.83 14.52 2.48
N PRO A 188 10.10 13.39 2.36
CA PRO A 188 10.65 12.09 2.72
C PRO A 188 11.82 11.79 1.78
N ILE A 189 13.03 11.72 2.33
CA ILE A 189 14.22 11.36 1.55
C ILE A 189 14.16 9.84 1.31
N TYR A 190 14.03 9.47 0.05
CA TYR A 190 13.94 8.10 -0.44
C TYR A 190 15.26 7.34 -0.29
N ILE A 191 15.51 6.78 0.88
CA ILE A 191 16.65 5.88 1.05
C ILE A 191 16.20 4.43 0.92
N ASN A 192 16.27 3.93 -0.33
CA ASN A 192 16.28 2.49 -0.59
C ASN A 192 17.57 1.81 -0.08
N LYS A 193 18.64 2.55 0.27
CA LYS A 193 19.97 2.01 0.67
C LYS A 193 20.70 2.89 1.69
N ALA A 194 21.04 2.40 2.87
CA ALA A 194 21.76 3.19 3.86
C ALA A 194 23.15 3.62 3.38
N THR A 195 23.57 4.83 3.74
CA THR A 195 24.92 5.33 3.43
C THR A 195 25.92 4.81 4.46
N LEU A 196 27.14 4.47 4.02
CA LEU A 196 28.25 4.15 4.93
C LEU A 196 28.51 5.28 5.91
N ASN A 197 29.08 4.96 7.07
CA ASN A 197 29.39 5.89 8.17
C ASN A 197 28.18 6.61 8.80
N ASN A 198 26.94 6.37 8.33
CA ASN A 198 25.77 7.05 8.86
C ASN A 198 25.32 6.47 10.21
N ILE A 199 24.88 7.36 11.10
CA ILE A 199 24.35 7.02 12.42
C ILE A 199 22.89 7.49 12.50
N TYR A 200 21.98 6.54 12.67
CA TYR A 200 20.55 6.81 12.83
C TYR A 200 20.17 6.87 14.31
N PRO A 201 19.86 8.05 14.88
CA PRO A 201 19.40 8.15 16.27
C PRO A 201 17.98 7.56 16.41
N THR A 202 17.82 6.65 17.35
CA THR A 202 16.57 5.91 17.59
C THR A 202 16.14 6.07 19.04
N ASN A 203 15.03 6.75 19.26
CA ASN A 203 14.41 6.83 20.57
C ASN A 203 13.51 5.60 20.80
N LEU A 204 13.83 4.78 21.79
CA LEU A 204 13.04 3.60 22.13
C LEU A 204 11.80 3.94 22.99
N SER A 205 11.72 5.14 23.58
CA SER A 205 10.56 5.52 24.40
C SER A 205 9.32 5.89 23.58
N THR A 206 9.47 6.12 22.28
CA THR A 206 8.38 6.46 21.34
C THR A 206 7.77 5.22 20.67
N ILE A 207 8.20 4.02 21.04
CA ILE A 207 7.66 2.77 20.48
C ILE A 207 6.23 2.58 20.98
N SER A 208 5.28 2.47 20.06
CA SER A 208 3.86 2.25 20.38
C SER A 208 3.69 0.92 21.09
N THR A 209 2.79 0.92 22.07
CA THR A 209 2.33 -0.28 22.77
C THR A 209 0.98 -0.75 22.25
N ASP A 210 0.29 0.04 21.41
CA ASP A 210 -1.07 -0.26 20.97
C ASP A 210 -1.07 -1.22 19.75
N PRO A 211 -1.70 -2.41 19.86
CA PRO A 211 -1.89 -3.32 18.73
C PRO A 211 -2.69 -2.77 17.56
N TYR A 212 -3.59 -1.86 17.85
CA TYR A 212 -4.50 -1.29 16.85
C TYR A 212 -3.87 -0.14 16.10
N TYR A 213 -2.67 0.29 16.50
CA TYR A 213 -1.97 1.36 15.83
C TYR A 213 -1.71 0.99 14.37
N THR A 214 -2.40 1.67 13.45
CA THR A 214 -2.17 1.62 12.01
C THR A 214 -1.44 2.86 11.51
N GLY A 215 -1.07 3.78 12.42
CA GLY A 215 -0.69 5.17 12.12
C GLY A 215 -1.92 6.02 11.74
N GLY A 216 -1.82 7.34 11.86
CA GLY A 216 -2.94 8.27 11.59
C GLY A 216 -2.98 8.73 10.13
N ALA A 217 -4.17 8.77 9.53
CA ALA A 217 -4.42 9.03 8.10
C ALA A 217 -4.02 10.41 7.55
N THR A 218 -3.42 11.30 8.36
CA THR A 218 -2.86 12.56 7.87
C THR A 218 -1.42 12.32 7.43
N ASP A 219 -1.16 12.64 6.16
CA ASP A 219 0.13 12.53 5.47
C ASP A 219 1.35 12.75 6.37
N THR A 220 2.33 11.87 6.19
CA THR A 220 3.59 11.66 6.93
C THR A 220 3.54 10.68 8.11
N ASP A 221 2.52 10.58 8.96
CA ASP A 221 2.68 9.82 10.23
C ASP A 221 2.33 8.31 10.20
N LEU A 222 1.83 7.77 9.07
CA LEU A 222 1.54 6.33 8.90
C LEU A 222 2.80 5.42 8.84
N ILE A 223 3.99 5.99 8.92
CA ILE A 223 5.27 5.35 8.56
C ILE A 223 6.29 5.40 9.72
N TYR A 224 6.04 6.19 10.77
CA TYR A 224 7.14 6.68 11.65
C TYR A 224 7.39 5.85 12.91
N ASN A 225 6.71 4.71 13.10
CA ASN A 225 7.16 3.73 14.10
C ASN A 225 7.87 2.56 13.44
N TRP A 226 8.95 2.86 12.71
CA TRP A 226 9.88 1.88 12.14
C TRP A 226 10.41 0.85 13.16
N TYR A 227 10.20 1.10 14.44
CA TYR A 227 10.63 0.30 15.56
C TYR A 227 9.51 -0.56 16.15
N THR A 228 8.31 -0.52 15.57
CA THR A 228 7.20 -1.46 15.81
C THR A 228 7.13 -2.51 14.71
N LEU A 229 6.44 -3.61 15.00
CA LEU A 229 6.21 -4.68 14.04
C LEU A 229 5.33 -4.18 12.88
N GLY A 230 5.84 -4.29 11.66
CA GLY A 230 5.04 -4.10 10.45
C GLY A 230 3.88 -5.11 10.37
N LYS A 231 2.75 -4.69 9.79
CA LYS A 231 1.56 -5.53 9.60
C LYS A 231 1.48 -6.05 8.16
N ALA A 232 1.03 -7.28 7.97
CA ALA A 232 0.75 -7.86 6.66
C ALA A 232 -0.64 -7.44 6.17
N CYS A 233 -0.83 -7.45 4.85
CA CYS A 233 -2.18 -7.33 4.28
C CYS A 233 -2.98 -8.63 4.52
N ARG A 234 -4.30 -8.46 4.51
CA ARG A 234 -5.28 -9.55 4.52
C ARG A 234 -5.04 -10.55 3.39
N PHE A 235 -5.58 -11.76 3.50
CA PHE A 235 -5.56 -12.69 2.38
C PHE A 235 -6.35 -12.18 1.18
N HIS A 236 -5.94 -12.60 -0.01
CA HIS A 236 -6.62 -12.28 -1.25
C HIS A 236 -8.01 -12.92 -1.26
N ASP A 237 -9.04 -12.09 -1.33
CA ASP A 237 -10.45 -12.47 -1.42
C ASP A 237 -11.21 -11.54 -2.37
N TYR A 238 -12.55 -11.62 -2.36
CA TYR A 238 -13.40 -10.82 -3.22
C TYR A 238 -13.25 -9.30 -2.99
N PHE A 239 -12.99 -8.85 -1.76
CA PHE A 239 -12.95 -7.43 -1.40
C PHE A 239 -11.54 -6.87 -1.21
N SER A 240 -10.54 -7.71 -1.00
CA SER A 240 -9.15 -7.32 -0.71
C SER A 240 -8.27 -7.21 -1.96
N THR A 241 -8.66 -7.82 -3.08
CA THR A 241 -7.92 -7.78 -4.36
C THR A 241 -8.41 -6.70 -5.32
N ILE A 242 -8.97 -5.61 -4.77
CA ILE A 242 -9.52 -4.50 -5.54
C ILE A 242 -8.43 -3.53 -6.03
N ILE A 243 -8.73 -2.81 -7.09
CA ILE A 243 -7.92 -1.69 -7.60
C ILE A 243 -8.68 -0.39 -7.28
N PRO A 244 -8.02 0.69 -6.84
CA PRO A 244 -8.72 1.92 -6.43
C PRO A 244 -9.44 2.63 -7.58
N GLU A 245 -8.92 2.49 -8.80
CA GLU A 245 -9.43 3.12 -10.01
C GLU A 245 -9.46 2.07 -11.13
N PRO A 246 -10.34 2.19 -12.14
CA PRO A 246 -10.46 1.19 -13.20
C PRO A 246 -9.20 1.11 -14.09
N GLN A 247 -8.38 2.15 -14.07
CA GLN A 247 -7.18 2.36 -14.85
C GLN A 247 -6.21 3.20 -14.02
N LYS A 248 -4.92 3.20 -14.39
CA LYS A 248 -3.92 3.99 -13.68
C LYS A 248 -3.76 5.37 -14.31
N GLY A 249 -4.42 6.38 -13.75
CA GLY A 249 -4.36 7.78 -14.18
C GLY A 249 -5.60 8.24 -14.96
N ASP A 250 -5.51 9.42 -15.57
CA ASP A 250 -6.65 10.06 -16.24
C ASP A 250 -7.10 9.30 -17.50
N PRO A 251 -8.41 9.28 -17.79
CA PRO A 251 -8.95 8.62 -18.98
C PRO A 251 -8.48 9.30 -20.24
N THR A 252 -8.08 8.46 -21.21
CA THR A 252 -7.76 8.93 -22.55
C THR A 252 -9.02 9.52 -23.17
N ARG A 253 -8.96 10.80 -23.54
CA ARG A 253 -10.10 11.52 -24.12
C ARG A 253 -9.95 11.53 -25.63
N ILE A 254 -11.04 11.34 -26.34
CA ILE A 254 -11.07 11.53 -27.80
C ILE A 254 -10.86 13.03 -28.08
N PRO A 255 -9.74 13.43 -28.69
CA PRO A 255 -9.49 14.83 -28.95
C PRO A 255 -10.41 15.30 -30.08
N LEU A 256 -11.03 16.46 -29.86
CA LEU A 256 -11.61 17.24 -30.94
C LEU A 256 -10.52 18.16 -31.45
N THR A 257 -10.04 17.93 -32.67
CA THR A 257 -8.95 18.68 -33.27
C THR A 257 -9.47 19.62 -34.36
N GLY A 258 -9.13 20.90 -34.24
CA GLY A 258 -9.46 21.95 -35.22
C GLY A 258 -9.85 23.25 -34.52
N GLU A 259 -9.46 24.39 -35.10
CA GLU A 259 -10.16 25.64 -34.79
C GLU A 259 -11.58 25.50 -35.36
N VAL A 260 -12.58 25.41 -34.50
CA VAL A 260 -13.97 25.44 -34.93
C VAL A 260 -14.35 26.91 -35.04
N GLU A 261 -14.44 27.41 -36.27
CA GLU A 261 -15.09 28.70 -36.51
C GLU A 261 -16.56 28.56 -36.09
N LEU A 262 -16.93 29.25 -35.01
CA LEU A 262 -18.31 29.25 -34.53
C LEU A 262 -19.09 30.32 -35.28
N GLU A 263 -20.13 29.89 -35.98
CA GLU A 263 -21.10 30.83 -36.51
C GLU A 263 -21.86 31.46 -35.35
N VAL A 264 -21.76 32.78 -35.25
CA VAL A 264 -22.49 33.57 -34.26
C VAL A 264 -23.81 33.99 -34.90
N TYR A 265 -24.92 33.50 -34.33
CA TYR A 265 -26.26 33.88 -34.74
C TYR A 265 -26.91 34.81 -33.72
N GLY A 266 -27.84 35.63 -34.20
CA GLY A 266 -28.71 36.41 -33.32
C GLY A 266 -29.79 35.53 -32.70
N THR A 267 -30.08 35.66 -31.41
CA THR A 267 -31.14 34.89 -30.72
C THR A 267 -32.55 35.44 -30.96
N GLY A 268 -32.71 36.43 -31.85
CA GLY A 268 -33.96 37.15 -32.09
C GLY A 268 -34.31 38.19 -31.03
N LYS A 269 -33.55 38.25 -29.93
CA LYS A 269 -33.57 39.33 -28.93
C LYS A 269 -32.71 40.50 -29.38
N GLY A 270 -32.98 41.71 -28.86
CA GLY A 270 -32.20 42.90 -29.20
C GLY A 270 -30.74 42.76 -28.80
N LEU A 271 -29.81 43.14 -29.69
CA LEU A 271 -28.38 43.15 -29.40
C LEU A 271 -28.09 44.16 -28.29
N MET A 272 -27.36 43.72 -27.26
CA MET A 272 -26.94 44.56 -26.15
C MET A 272 -25.55 45.15 -26.37
N PHE A 273 -25.38 46.36 -25.89
CA PHE A 273 -24.13 47.11 -25.95
C PHE A 273 -23.72 47.59 -24.56
N THR A 274 -22.44 47.83 -24.32
CA THR A 274 -21.90 48.42 -23.09
C THR A 274 -20.78 49.41 -23.39
N ASP A 275 -20.60 50.40 -22.52
CA ASP A 275 -19.43 51.29 -22.48
C ASP A 275 -18.47 50.94 -21.32
N GLY A 276 -18.70 49.80 -20.66
CA GLY A 276 -17.95 49.34 -19.48
C GLY A 276 -18.59 49.76 -18.14
N THR A 277 -19.51 50.73 -18.13
CA THR A 277 -20.19 51.20 -16.90
C THR A 277 -21.70 50.95 -16.93
N GLY A 278 -22.34 51.03 -18.10
CA GLY A 278 -23.78 50.77 -18.28
C GLY A 278 -24.08 49.81 -19.42
N ASN A 279 -25.28 49.22 -19.39
CA ASN A 279 -25.82 48.39 -20.48
C ASN A 279 -26.84 49.18 -21.31
N PHE A 280 -26.81 48.99 -22.62
CA PHE A 280 -27.59 49.71 -23.62
C PHE A 280 -28.29 48.74 -24.56
N GLY A 281 -29.54 49.04 -24.94
CA GLY A 281 -30.32 48.24 -25.89
C GLY A 281 -30.44 48.90 -27.26
N THR A 282 -30.68 48.10 -28.30
CA THR A 282 -31.00 48.56 -29.66
C THR A 282 -32.51 48.73 -29.83
N THR A 283 -32.95 49.78 -30.53
CA THR A 283 -34.38 50.01 -30.82
C THR A 283 -34.54 50.67 -32.20
N VAL A 284 -35.56 50.25 -32.96
CA VAL A 284 -35.97 50.87 -34.24
C VAL A 284 -37.30 51.59 -34.02
N ASN A 285 -37.34 52.90 -34.27
CA ASN A 285 -38.58 53.68 -34.18
C ASN A 285 -39.10 54.01 -35.59
N GLY A 286 -40.31 53.55 -35.91
CA GLY A 286 -40.98 53.84 -37.18
C GLY A 286 -41.77 55.14 -37.08
N GLN A 287 -41.22 56.25 -37.57
CA GLN A 287 -42.04 57.34 -38.09
C GLN A 287 -41.50 57.83 -39.43
N ILE A 288 -42.42 57.92 -40.38
CA ILE A 288 -42.25 58.17 -41.81
C ILE A 288 -41.67 59.57 -42.03
N ASP A 289 -40.41 59.66 -42.47
CA ASP A 289 -39.94 60.44 -43.63
C ASP A 289 -38.39 60.53 -43.64
N ASN A 290 -37.78 59.73 -44.53
CA ASN A 290 -36.44 59.90 -45.10
C ASN A 290 -35.21 60.01 -44.17
N SER A 291 -35.04 59.10 -43.21
CA SER A 291 -33.76 58.37 -42.95
C SER A 291 -33.87 57.55 -41.65
N ALA A 292 -33.84 56.22 -41.74
CA ALA A 292 -33.76 55.36 -40.56
C ALA A 292 -32.39 55.51 -39.90
N THR A 293 -32.33 56.15 -38.73
CA THR A 293 -31.11 56.23 -37.91
C THR A 293 -31.19 55.22 -36.76
N LEU A 294 -30.18 54.36 -36.63
CA LEU A 294 -30.05 53.41 -35.52
C LEU A 294 -29.80 54.20 -34.24
N LYS A 295 -30.63 54.01 -33.20
CA LYS A 295 -30.49 54.69 -31.90
C LYS A 295 -30.11 53.69 -30.82
N VAL A 296 -29.09 54.01 -30.03
CA VAL A 296 -28.65 53.26 -28.83
C VAL A 296 -29.05 54.08 -27.60
N ASN A 297 -29.80 53.48 -26.66
CA ASN A 297 -30.39 54.19 -25.51
C ASN A 297 -29.85 53.67 -24.16
N THR A 298 -29.59 54.55 -23.19
CA THR A 298 -29.19 54.18 -21.82
C THR A 298 -30.38 53.67 -21.02
N VAL A 299 -30.24 52.53 -20.35
CA VAL A 299 -31.28 51.99 -19.45
C VAL A 299 -31.16 52.65 -18.07
N THR A 300 -31.97 53.67 -17.77
CA THR A 300 -32.05 54.27 -16.42
C THR A 300 -33.24 53.68 -15.66
N GLN A 301 -32.94 52.72 -14.76
CA GLN A 301 -33.75 52.09 -13.70
C GLN A 301 -35.29 52.03 -13.83
N GLY A 302 -35.80 50.79 -13.92
CA GLY A 302 -37.21 50.44 -13.73
C GLY A 302 -37.62 49.23 -14.59
N ASN A 303 -37.28 48.01 -14.15
CA ASN A 303 -37.67 46.70 -14.70
C ASN A 303 -37.98 46.62 -16.21
N VAL A 304 -36.98 46.89 -17.06
CA VAL A 304 -37.00 46.37 -18.43
C VAL A 304 -36.18 45.08 -18.43
N GLU A 305 -36.87 43.94 -18.56
CA GLU A 305 -36.25 42.61 -18.62
C GLU A 305 -35.24 42.53 -19.77
N VAL A 306 -34.10 41.91 -19.48
CA VAL A 306 -33.01 41.66 -20.42
C VAL A 306 -33.57 40.89 -21.62
N GLY A 307 -33.37 41.41 -22.84
CA GLY A 307 -33.80 40.75 -24.09
C GLY A 307 -35.17 41.16 -24.67
N LYS A 308 -35.81 42.24 -24.19
CA LYS A 308 -37.04 42.80 -24.77
C LYS A 308 -36.81 44.09 -25.58
N ASN A 309 -37.62 44.31 -26.62
CA ASN A 309 -37.66 45.57 -27.38
C ASN A 309 -38.14 46.72 -26.47
N LEU A 310 -37.37 47.80 -26.34
CA LEU A 310 -37.78 48.97 -25.55
C LEU A 310 -38.89 49.76 -26.27
N GLY A 311 -39.98 50.04 -25.54
CA GLY A 311 -41.00 51.00 -25.94
C GLY A 311 -40.52 52.45 -25.86
N ASN A 312 -41.22 53.32 -26.58
CA ASN A 312 -40.90 54.71 -26.90
C ASN A 312 -40.24 55.50 -25.73
N GLY A 313 -38.93 55.80 -25.84
CA GLY A 313 -38.16 56.54 -24.85
C GLY A 313 -37.21 57.56 -25.48
N SER A 314 -37.04 58.71 -24.81
CA SER A 314 -36.39 59.95 -25.25
C SER A 314 -35.04 59.78 -25.96
N THR A 315 -34.81 60.62 -26.98
CA THR A 315 -33.58 60.65 -27.81
C THR A 315 -32.37 61.08 -26.96
N ILE A 316 -31.28 60.30 -27.01
CA ILE A 316 -29.98 60.66 -26.42
C ILE A 316 -29.11 61.36 -27.46
N GLY A 317 -28.40 62.41 -27.04
CA GLY A 317 -27.43 63.15 -27.85
C GLY A 317 -26.16 62.35 -28.20
N THR A 318 -25.28 62.97 -28.97
CA THR A 318 -24.06 62.37 -29.55
C THR A 318 -23.19 61.68 -28.49
N LEU A 319 -22.96 60.38 -28.64
CA LEU A 319 -22.06 59.58 -27.80
C LEU A 319 -20.62 59.70 -28.31
N TYR A 320 -19.66 59.97 -27.43
CA TYR A 320 -18.22 60.09 -27.75
C TYR A 320 -17.37 58.88 -27.30
N ASN A 321 -18.01 57.76 -26.90
CA ASN A 321 -17.33 56.58 -26.34
C ASN A 321 -17.30 55.40 -27.32
N VAL A 322 -16.28 54.54 -27.21
CA VAL A 322 -16.25 53.23 -27.89
C VAL A 322 -17.28 52.32 -27.21
N ILE A 323 -18.12 51.68 -28.02
CA ILE A 323 -19.21 50.81 -27.56
C ILE A 323 -18.83 49.35 -27.87
N GLY A 324 -18.98 48.44 -26.90
CA GLY A 324 -18.66 47.01 -27.01
C GLY A 324 -19.84 46.09 -26.68
N VAL A 325 -19.61 44.78 -26.74
CA VAL A 325 -20.59 43.74 -26.31
C VAL A 325 -20.37 43.44 -24.82
N PRO A 326 -21.43 43.34 -23.99
CA PRO A 326 -21.29 43.13 -22.56
C PRO A 326 -20.66 41.77 -22.20
N THR A 327 -19.88 41.73 -21.11
CA THR A 327 -19.30 40.50 -20.56
C THR A 327 -20.35 39.69 -19.79
N LYS A 328 -20.06 38.41 -19.52
CA LYS A 328 -20.96 37.53 -18.74
C LYS A 328 -21.35 38.14 -17.39
N GLU A 329 -20.40 38.78 -16.71
CA GLU A 329 -20.60 39.43 -15.41
C GLU A 329 -21.57 40.62 -15.49
N GLN A 330 -21.60 41.34 -16.61
CA GLN A 330 -22.48 42.49 -16.83
C GLN A 330 -23.93 42.08 -17.21
N ILE A 331 -24.13 40.84 -17.69
CA ILE A 331 -25.44 40.30 -18.11
C ILE A 331 -26.17 39.59 -16.95
N GLY A 332 -25.43 38.97 -16.04
CA GLY A 332 -25.96 38.22 -14.89
C GLY A 332 -26.44 36.80 -15.26
N ASP A 333 -26.35 35.86 -14.31
CA ASP A 333 -26.52 34.41 -14.54
C ASP A 333 -27.98 33.90 -14.69
N ASN A 334 -28.93 34.75 -15.08
CA ASN A 334 -30.32 34.31 -15.27
C ASN A 334 -30.55 33.78 -16.70
N GLU A 335 -31.18 32.61 -16.86
CA GLU A 335 -31.47 31.96 -18.16
C GLU A 335 -32.29 32.82 -19.16
N SER A 336 -32.89 33.92 -18.70
CA SER A 336 -33.63 34.87 -19.55
C SER A 336 -32.74 35.95 -20.17
N ASN A 337 -31.52 36.13 -19.65
CA ASN A 337 -30.61 37.21 -19.97
C ASN A 337 -29.63 36.81 -21.08
N ASP A 338 -29.95 37.18 -22.33
CA ASP A 338 -29.06 36.98 -23.48
C ASP A 338 -28.51 38.32 -23.98
N SER A 339 -27.24 38.34 -24.42
CA SER A 339 -26.64 39.49 -25.12
C SER A 339 -27.26 39.76 -26.49
N GLY A 340 -28.15 38.86 -26.96
CA GLY A 340 -28.68 38.83 -28.32
C GLY A 340 -27.79 38.04 -29.29
N LEU A 341 -26.60 37.60 -28.87
CA LEU A 341 -25.68 36.77 -29.64
C LEU A 341 -25.58 35.38 -29.02
N MET A 342 -25.63 34.36 -29.86
CA MET A 342 -25.35 32.98 -29.48
C MET A 342 -24.33 32.41 -30.46
N ALA A 343 -23.25 31.84 -29.93
CA ALA A 343 -22.39 30.98 -30.71
C ALA A 343 -22.96 29.56 -30.63
N THR A 344 -23.25 28.94 -31.78
CA THR A 344 -23.64 27.53 -31.80
C THR A 344 -22.44 26.69 -32.23
N LEU A 345 -22.21 25.58 -31.53
CA LEU A 345 -21.27 24.55 -31.94
C LEU A 345 -22.04 23.51 -32.75
N ASN A 346 -21.89 23.51 -34.07
CA ASN A 346 -22.40 22.42 -34.91
C ASN A 346 -21.44 21.23 -34.85
N PHE A 347 -21.78 20.21 -34.05
CA PHE A 347 -20.98 18.99 -33.93
C PHE A 347 -20.91 18.15 -35.23
N ALA A 348 -21.72 18.46 -36.25
CA ALA A 348 -21.69 17.75 -37.53
C ALA A 348 -20.43 18.05 -38.37
N ASP A 349 -19.85 19.24 -38.22
CA ASP A 349 -18.68 19.69 -39.01
C ASP A 349 -17.36 19.56 -38.22
N ALA A 350 -17.43 19.16 -36.96
CA ALA A 350 -16.27 19.01 -36.11
C ALA A 350 -15.52 17.72 -36.47
N ILE A 351 -14.29 17.86 -36.98
CA ILE A 351 -13.43 16.73 -37.33
C ILE A 351 -13.00 16.02 -36.04
N ILE A 352 -13.68 14.91 -35.75
CA ILE A 352 -13.25 13.94 -34.72
C ILE A 352 -11.87 13.41 -35.15
N GLY A 353 -10.93 13.31 -34.21
CA GLY A 353 -9.51 12.98 -34.46
C GLY A 353 -9.28 11.84 -35.47
N THR A 354 -8.08 11.81 -36.07
CA THR A 354 -7.80 10.86 -37.16
C THR A 354 -7.90 9.41 -36.69
N MET A 355 -8.11 8.47 -37.61
CA MET A 355 -8.10 7.03 -37.30
C MET A 355 -6.77 6.59 -36.66
N ASN A 356 -5.66 7.27 -36.95
CA ASN A 356 -4.38 7.00 -36.30
C ASN A 356 -4.39 7.43 -34.82
N ASP A 357 -5.04 8.54 -34.52
CA ASP A 357 -5.23 9.02 -33.14
C ASP A 357 -6.11 8.03 -32.38
N MET A 358 -7.20 7.53 -32.99
CA MET A 358 -8.03 6.49 -32.37
C MET A 358 -7.25 5.20 -32.05
N ARG A 359 -6.38 4.73 -32.94
CA ARG A 359 -5.52 3.55 -32.67
C ARG A 359 -4.53 3.81 -31.53
N THR A 360 -4.00 5.03 -31.47
CA THR A 360 -3.07 5.44 -30.42
C THR A 360 -3.79 5.52 -29.07
N LEU A 361 -4.98 6.12 -29.03
CA LEU A 361 -5.81 6.23 -27.83
C LEU A 361 -6.22 4.87 -27.27
N VAL A 362 -6.69 3.95 -28.12
CA VAL A 362 -7.04 2.59 -27.67
C VAL A 362 -5.80 1.87 -27.12
N SER A 363 -4.64 2.06 -27.74
CA SER A 363 -3.39 1.44 -27.26
C SER A 363 -2.93 2.05 -25.93
N GLU A 364 -3.08 3.37 -25.76
CA GLU A 364 -2.78 4.08 -24.53
C GLU A 364 -3.71 3.67 -23.39
N GLN A 365 -5.01 3.51 -23.68
CA GLN A 365 -5.99 2.99 -22.75
C GLN A 365 -5.61 1.59 -22.24
N HIS A 366 -5.30 0.66 -23.16
CA HIS A 366 -4.82 -0.66 -22.77
C HIS A 366 -3.51 -0.59 -21.97
N PHE A 367 -2.64 0.37 -22.22
CA PHE A 367 -1.40 0.55 -21.46
C PHE A 367 -1.67 0.95 -20.01
N ILE A 368 -2.56 1.91 -19.77
CA ILE A 368 -2.90 2.37 -18.41
C ILE A 368 -3.76 1.35 -17.63
N GLU A 369 -4.63 0.60 -18.30
CA GLU A 369 -5.40 -0.50 -17.69
C GLU A 369 -4.49 -1.65 -17.27
N ASN A 370 -3.57 -2.08 -18.16
CA ASN A 370 -2.59 -3.12 -17.82
C ASN A 370 -1.71 -2.72 -16.63
N ASN A 371 -1.33 -1.45 -16.52
CA ASN A 371 -0.55 -0.95 -15.39
C ASN A 371 -1.35 -0.94 -14.07
N GLY A 372 -2.67 -0.78 -14.14
CA GLY A 372 -3.56 -0.90 -12.99
C GLY A 372 -3.65 -2.34 -12.48
N ILE A 373 -3.82 -3.30 -13.40
CA ILE A 373 -4.00 -4.73 -13.08
C ILE A 373 -2.69 -5.38 -12.63
N PHE A 374 -1.63 -5.26 -13.44
CA PHE A 374 -0.37 -5.99 -13.20
C PHE A 374 0.62 -5.22 -12.33
N GLY A 375 0.40 -3.92 -12.14
CA GLY A 375 1.29 -3.06 -11.39
C GLY A 375 2.37 -2.36 -12.23
N THR A 376 3.18 -1.56 -11.53
CA THR A 376 4.18 -0.69 -12.16
C THR A 376 5.61 -0.92 -11.68
N ARG A 377 5.86 -1.98 -10.89
CA ARG A 377 7.24 -2.34 -10.53
C ARG A 377 7.95 -2.92 -11.74
N GLU A 378 9.25 -2.68 -11.86
CA GLU A 378 10.04 -3.18 -12.99
C GLU A 378 9.87 -4.69 -13.18
N LYS A 379 9.89 -5.47 -12.09
CA LYS A 379 9.68 -6.92 -12.13
C LYS A 379 8.29 -7.33 -12.66
N GLU A 380 7.27 -6.55 -12.31
CA GLU A 380 5.88 -6.75 -12.73
C GLU A 380 5.70 -6.37 -14.19
N ILE A 381 6.25 -5.22 -14.61
CA ILE A 381 6.25 -4.76 -16.00
C ILE A 381 6.97 -5.77 -16.90
N LEU A 382 8.15 -6.26 -16.48
CA LEU A 382 8.92 -7.26 -17.23
C LEU A 382 8.12 -8.55 -17.41
N ARG A 383 7.42 -9.00 -16.36
CA ARG A 383 6.61 -10.21 -16.40
C ARG A 383 5.32 -10.02 -17.20
N ALA A 384 4.61 -8.91 -17.00
CA ALA A 384 3.31 -8.66 -17.62
C ALA A 384 3.42 -8.32 -19.11
N ARG A 385 4.42 -7.51 -19.51
CA ARG A 385 4.57 -7.06 -20.90
C ARG A 385 5.44 -7.98 -21.74
N TYR A 386 6.50 -8.53 -21.16
CA TYR A 386 7.51 -9.29 -21.90
C TYR A 386 7.54 -10.78 -21.53
N GLY A 387 6.85 -11.21 -20.46
CA GLY A 387 6.83 -12.61 -20.03
C GLY A 387 8.17 -13.11 -19.46
N VAL A 388 9.11 -12.22 -19.14
CA VAL A 388 10.46 -12.58 -18.70
C VAL A 388 10.60 -12.43 -17.19
N ILE A 389 11.10 -13.48 -16.53
CA ILE A 389 11.53 -13.44 -15.12
C ILE A 389 13.05 -13.30 -15.11
N SER A 390 13.56 -12.09 -14.83
CA SER A 390 15.00 -11.82 -14.80
C SER A 390 15.61 -12.21 -13.45
N SER A 391 16.73 -12.93 -13.48
CA SER A 391 17.52 -13.24 -12.28
C SER A 391 18.17 -11.99 -11.66
N ALA A 392 18.42 -10.96 -12.47
CA ALA A 392 19.03 -9.69 -12.01
C ALA A 392 18.09 -8.86 -11.13
N VAL A 393 16.78 -9.14 -11.12
CA VAL A 393 15.81 -8.50 -10.23
C VAL A 393 16.13 -8.78 -8.75
N THR A 394 16.81 -9.90 -8.44
CA THR A 394 17.31 -10.20 -7.10
C THR A 394 18.40 -9.22 -6.62
N THR A 395 18.98 -8.44 -7.53
CA THR A 395 19.88 -7.32 -7.21
C THR A 395 19.12 -6.08 -6.74
N HIS A 396 17.82 -5.98 -6.94
CA HIS A 396 17.06 -4.77 -6.55
C HIS A 396 15.95 -5.06 -5.54
N THR A 397 15.65 -6.34 -5.28
CA THR A 397 14.56 -6.77 -4.40
C THR A 397 15.03 -7.87 -3.47
N VAL A 398 14.35 -8.00 -2.32
CA VAL A 398 14.64 -9.05 -1.35
C VAL A 398 14.29 -10.41 -1.96
N GLU A 399 15.22 -11.36 -1.87
CA GLU A 399 15.06 -12.71 -2.42
C GLU A 399 14.36 -13.63 -1.41
N TYR A 400 13.33 -14.35 -1.85
CA TYR A 400 12.67 -15.40 -1.08
C TYR A 400 13.49 -16.71 -1.13
N LEU A 401 13.85 -17.26 0.03
CA LEU A 401 14.64 -18.49 0.14
C LEU A 401 13.78 -19.75 0.31
N GLY A 402 12.70 -19.64 1.08
CA GLY A 402 11.86 -20.76 1.47
C GLY A 402 10.94 -20.41 2.62
N GLY A 403 9.95 -21.26 2.87
CA GLY A 403 8.87 -20.97 3.80
C GLY A 403 7.73 -21.97 3.66
N LYS A 404 6.78 -21.90 4.60
CA LYS A 404 5.68 -22.86 4.72
C LYS A 404 4.46 -22.20 5.35
N ARG A 405 3.27 -22.65 4.93
CA ARG A 405 1.98 -22.34 5.56
C ARG A 405 1.56 -23.50 6.44
N ILE A 406 1.20 -23.21 7.69
CA ILE A 406 0.75 -24.18 8.68
C ILE A 406 -0.65 -23.76 9.16
N PRO A 407 -1.69 -24.58 9.00
CA PRO A 407 -2.98 -24.31 9.62
C PRO A 407 -2.88 -24.49 11.14
N LEU A 408 -3.39 -23.53 11.91
CA LEU A 408 -3.46 -23.62 13.37
C LEU A 408 -4.74 -24.35 13.75
N ASN A 409 -4.60 -25.48 14.45
CA ASN A 409 -5.74 -26.27 14.90
C ASN A 409 -6.32 -25.68 16.19
N MET A 410 -7.65 -25.71 16.34
CA MET A 410 -8.36 -25.34 17.57
C MET A 410 -8.95 -26.60 18.22
N ASP A 411 -8.58 -26.85 19.48
CA ASP A 411 -9.11 -27.97 20.26
C ASP A 411 -10.07 -27.47 21.34
N THR A 412 -11.10 -28.29 21.63
CA THR A 412 -12.13 -27.98 22.63
C THR A 412 -11.83 -28.65 23.96
N ILE A 413 -11.94 -27.92 25.07
CA ILE A 413 -11.94 -28.50 26.43
C ILE A 413 -13.31 -28.24 27.05
N LEU A 414 -14.00 -29.30 27.46
CA LEU A 414 -15.29 -29.20 28.17
C LEU A 414 -15.08 -29.20 29.68
N GLN A 415 -15.74 -28.28 30.37
CA GLN A 415 -15.76 -28.23 31.83
C GLN A 415 -16.59 -29.39 32.41
N THR A 416 -15.98 -30.25 33.22
CA THR A 416 -16.61 -31.47 33.78
C THR A 416 -17.36 -31.26 35.10
N SER A 417 -17.26 -30.07 35.72
CA SER A 417 -17.96 -29.71 36.96
C SER A 417 -18.38 -28.24 36.94
N SER A 418 -19.61 -27.88 37.31
CA SER A 418 -20.06 -26.48 37.36
C SER A 418 -19.37 -25.70 38.48
N THR A 419 -18.83 -24.51 38.16
CA THR A 419 -18.11 -23.67 39.15
C THR A 419 -18.94 -22.45 39.57
N SER A 420 -19.92 -22.02 38.76
CA SER A 420 -20.86 -20.93 39.04
C SER A 420 -22.20 -21.13 38.28
N SER A 421 -23.23 -20.33 38.59
CA SER A 421 -24.48 -20.28 37.81
C SER A 421 -24.27 -19.84 36.35
N GLU A 422 -23.22 -19.05 36.11
CA GLU A 422 -22.83 -18.53 34.80
C GLU A 422 -21.91 -19.48 34.01
N SER A 423 -21.43 -20.58 34.63
CA SER A 423 -20.60 -21.61 33.99
C SER A 423 -21.19 -23.01 34.23
N PRO A 424 -22.35 -23.32 33.60
CA PRO A 424 -22.98 -24.62 33.73
C PRO A 424 -22.03 -25.75 33.26
N GLN A 425 -22.23 -26.95 33.79
CA GLN A 425 -21.46 -28.13 33.39
C GLN A 425 -21.57 -28.34 31.87
N GLY A 426 -20.44 -28.56 31.20
CA GLY A 426 -20.38 -28.66 29.74
C GLY A 426 -20.00 -27.36 29.02
N ASN A 427 -19.64 -26.28 29.74
CA ASN A 427 -19.08 -25.09 29.10
C ASN A 427 -17.76 -25.42 28.38
N ALA A 428 -17.63 -25.01 27.12
CA ALA A 428 -16.49 -25.32 26.26
C ALA A 428 -15.51 -24.14 26.24
N ALA A 429 -14.22 -24.39 26.49
CA ALA A 429 -13.14 -23.45 26.25
C ALA A 429 -12.30 -23.91 25.05
N GLY A 430 -11.73 -22.96 24.31
CA GLY A 430 -10.85 -23.23 23.18
C GLY A 430 -9.38 -23.08 23.56
N TYR A 431 -8.53 -24.01 23.13
CA TYR A 431 -7.08 -23.76 23.10
C TYR A 431 -6.49 -24.27 21.79
N SER A 432 -5.53 -23.52 21.24
CA SER A 432 -4.81 -23.91 20.03
C SER A 432 -3.36 -24.21 20.37
N VAL A 433 -2.90 -25.41 20.01
CA VAL A 433 -1.49 -25.81 20.08
C VAL A 433 -1.15 -26.54 18.80
N THR A 434 -0.23 -26.00 18.01
CA THR A 434 0.19 -26.58 16.74
C THR A 434 1.71 -26.72 16.68
N PHE A 435 2.19 -27.89 16.26
CA PHE A 435 3.59 -28.21 16.05
C PHE A 435 3.82 -28.61 14.60
N ASP A 436 4.91 -28.12 14.02
CA ASP A 436 5.37 -28.51 12.69
C ASP A 436 6.90 -28.53 12.63
N ALA A 437 7.46 -29.38 11.78
CA ALA A 437 8.89 -29.39 11.51
C ALA A 437 9.14 -29.73 10.03
N ASP A 438 9.96 -28.92 9.37
CA ASP A 438 10.25 -29.07 7.94
C ASP A 438 11.62 -28.49 7.55
N GLU A 439 12.13 -28.95 6.41
CA GLU A 439 13.29 -28.36 5.74
C GLU A 439 12.86 -27.14 4.95
N LEU A 440 13.45 -25.97 5.22
CA LEU A 440 13.01 -24.72 4.57
C LEU A 440 13.76 -24.45 3.28
N PHE A 441 15.10 -24.52 3.30
CA PHE A 441 15.90 -24.33 2.10
C PHE A 441 17.33 -24.88 2.24
N VAL A 442 17.93 -25.15 1.07
CA VAL A 442 19.38 -25.34 0.89
C VAL A 442 19.85 -24.41 -0.20
N LYS A 443 20.76 -23.48 0.14
CA LYS A 443 21.31 -22.53 -0.84
C LYS A 443 22.77 -22.19 -0.56
N SER A 444 23.53 -22.06 -1.64
CA SER A 444 24.87 -21.46 -1.62
C SER A 444 24.77 -19.98 -1.99
N PHE A 445 25.42 -19.13 -1.23
CA PHE A 445 25.44 -17.69 -1.45
C PHE A 445 26.64 -17.29 -2.29
N ASP A 446 26.40 -16.40 -3.23
CA ASP A 446 27.34 -15.79 -4.17
C ASP A 446 27.88 -14.45 -3.67
N TYR A 447 27.12 -13.75 -2.82
CA TYR A 447 27.46 -12.45 -2.25
C TYR A 447 27.22 -12.41 -0.73
N PRO A 448 27.95 -11.57 0.03
CA PRO A 448 27.63 -11.34 1.44
C PRO A 448 26.21 -10.80 1.62
N ALA A 449 25.46 -11.39 2.55
CA ALA A 449 24.03 -11.15 2.67
C ALA A 449 23.57 -11.07 4.13
N VAL A 450 22.32 -10.67 4.31
CA VAL A 450 21.58 -10.79 5.55
C VAL A 450 20.44 -11.77 5.31
N ILE A 451 20.33 -12.79 6.16
CA ILE A 451 19.17 -13.70 6.18
C ILE A 451 18.23 -13.25 7.29
N LEU A 452 16.95 -13.15 6.95
CA LEU A 452 15.87 -12.79 7.84
C LEU A 452 14.78 -13.88 7.79
N GLY A 453 14.40 -14.43 8.93
CA GLY A 453 13.25 -15.32 9.08
C GLY A 453 12.13 -14.61 9.83
N VAL A 454 10.95 -14.57 9.22
CA VAL A 454 9.74 -13.94 9.75
C VAL A 454 8.57 -14.91 9.76
N ALA A 455 7.67 -14.73 10.72
CA ALA A 455 6.44 -15.47 10.85
C ALA A 455 5.26 -14.50 10.92
N VAL A 456 4.13 -14.86 10.31
CA VAL A 456 2.90 -14.05 10.29
C VAL A 456 1.72 -14.97 10.52
N VAL A 457 0.80 -14.60 11.41
CA VAL A 457 -0.49 -15.29 11.50
C VAL A 457 -1.55 -14.45 10.81
N ARG A 458 -2.38 -15.08 9.98
CA ARG A 458 -3.51 -14.46 9.26
C ARG A 458 -4.72 -15.38 9.29
N GLN A 459 -5.89 -14.80 9.13
CA GLN A 459 -7.16 -15.52 9.06
C GLN A 459 -7.74 -15.45 7.64
N ASN A 460 -8.58 -16.41 7.29
CA ASN A 460 -9.51 -16.20 6.19
C ASN A 460 -10.67 -15.33 6.71
N HIS A 461 -11.04 -14.30 5.96
CA HIS A 461 -12.13 -13.40 6.35
C HIS A 461 -13.46 -13.96 5.90
N SER A 462 -14.42 -13.92 6.82
CA SER A 462 -15.84 -14.17 6.54
C SER A 462 -16.62 -12.89 6.82
N TYR A 463 -17.63 -12.61 6.00
CA TYR A 463 -18.39 -11.37 6.00
C TYR A 463 -19.83 -11.58 6.45
N SER A 464 -20.45 -10.60 7.10
CA SER A 464 -21.81 -10.75 7.66
C SER A 464 -22.79 -9.62 7.29
N GLN A 465 -22.29 -8.40 7.06
CA GLN A 465 -23.11 -7.18 6.93
C GLN A 465 -23.40 -6.76 5.48
N GLY A 466 -22.91 -7.51 4.49
CA GLY A 466 -23.00 -7.18 3.07
C GLY A 466 -24.15 -7.89 2.34
N LEU A 467 -24.66 -7.27 1.26
CA LEU A 467 -25.62 -7.89 0.35
C LEU A 467 -24.92 -8.34 -0.94
N SER A 468 -24.94 -9.64 -1.25
CA SER A 468 -24.33 -10.18 -2.46
C SER A 468 -24.85 -9.49 -3.73
N CYS A 469 -23.93 -9.15 -4.65
CA CYS A 469 -24.27 -8.52 -5.92
C CYS A 469 -25.17 -9.40 -6.81
N GLN A 470 -25.23 -10.70 -6.56
CA GLN A 470 -26.16 -11.61 -7.24
C GLN A 470 -27.62 -11.20 -7.03
N HIS A 471 -27.94 -10.61 -5.88
CA HIS A 471 -29.30 -10.21 -5.52
C HIS A 471 -29.66 -8.79 -5.99
N THR A 472 -28.70 -8.05 -6.56
CA THR A 472 -28.89 -6.67 -7.05
C THR A 472 -28.89 -6.58 -8.57
N LYS A 473 -28.81 -7.71 -9.29
CA LYS A 473 -28.93 -7.79 -10.75
C LYS A 473 -30.40 -7.85 -11.15
N PHE A 474 -30.84 -6.90 -11.96
CA PHE A 474 -32.25 -6.81 -12.38
C PHE A 474 -32.43 -6.72 -13.89
N LYS A 475 -31.51 -6.05 -14.59
CA LYS A 475 -31.59 -5.80 -16.02
C LYS A 475 -30.75 -6.81 -16.80
N PRO A 476 -31.07 -7.09 -18.08
CA PRO A 476 -30.27 -7.97 -18.92
C PRO A 476 -28.79 -7.59 -19.01
N LEU A 477 -28.46 -6.29 -18.93
CA LEU A 477 -27.08 -5.78 -18.96
C LEU A 477 -26.30 -6.00 -17.67
N ASP A 478 -26.98 -6.31 -16.56
CA ASP A 478 -26.33 -6.61 -15.27
C ASP A 478 -25.82 -8.06 -15.24
N TYR A 479 -26.31 -8.90 -16.17
CA TYR A 479 -25.88 -10.29 -16.33
C TYR A 479 -24.76 -10.40 -17.36
N TRP A 480 -23.92 -11.42 -17.19
CA TRP A 480 -22.82 -11.66 -18.11
C TRP A 480 -23.36 -12.05 -19.48
N THR A 481 -22.81 -11.41 -20.51
CA THR A 481 -23.04 -11.75 -21.92
C THR A 481 -21.70 -11.70 -22.67
N PRO A 482 -21.45 -12.63 -23.60
CA PRO A 482 -20.15 -12.81 -24.25
C PRO A 482 -19.67 -11.59 -25.03
N GLU A 483 -20.59 -10.71 -25.45
CA GLU A 483 -20.30 -9.45 -26.13
C GLU A 483 -19.46 -8.48 -25.28
N PHE A 484 -19.51 -8.58 -23.94
CA PHE A 484 -18.81 -7.68 -23.01
C PHE A 484 -17.57 -8.32 -22.35
N ASN A 485 -16.96 -9.34 -22.95
CA ASN A 485 -15.79 -9.99 -22.36
C ASN A 485 -14.54 -9.09 -22.28
N ASN A 486 -14.44 -8.07 -23.15
CA ASN A 486 -13.27 -7.18 -23.24
C ASN A 486 -13.56 -5.77 -22.72
N VAL A 487 -14.52 -5.62 -21.80
CA VAL A 487 -14.78 -4.35 -21.12
C VAL A 487 -13.73 -4.12 -20.02
N GLY A 488 -13.51 -2.86 -19.64
CA GLY A 488 -12.62 -2.50 -18.53
C GLY A 488 -13.14 -2.98 -17.16
N CYS A 489 -12.38 -2.67 -16.11
CA CYS A 489 -12.73 -3.04 -14.74
C CYS A 489 -14.10 -2.47 -14.32
N GLN A 490 -14.87 -3.27 -13.58
CA GLN A 490 -16.19 -2.89 -13.06
C GLN A 490 -16.10 -2.47 -11.59
N PRO A 491 -16.94 -1.52 -11.15
CA PRO A 491 -16.99 -1.11 -9.75
C PRO A 491 -17.68 -2.19 -8.91
N ILE A 492 -17.12 -2.43 -7.72
CA ILE A 492 -17.76 -3.10 -6.61
C ILE A 492 -18.37 -2.02 -5.72
N TYR A 493 -19.63 -2.18 -5.35
CA TYR A 493 -20.32 -1.21 -4.51
C TYR A 493 -20.12 -1.50 -3.03
N MET A 494 -20.14 -0.45 -2.19
CA MET A 494 -20.03 -0.59 -0.74
C MET A 494 -21.10 -1.52 -0.16
N SER A 495 -22.31 -1.49 -0.73
CA SER A 495 -23.43 -2.35 -0.30
C SER A 495 -23.13 -3.85 -0.35
N GLU A 496 -22.13 -4.25 -1.15
CA GLU A 496 -21.70 -5.65 -1.23
C GLU A 496 -20.90 -6.09 0.00
N LEU A 497 -20.17 -5.16 0.63
CA LEU A 497 -19.38 -5.41 1.85
C LEU A 497 -20.16 -5.04 3.11
N PHE A 498 -20.80 -3.87 3.11
CA PHE A 498 -21.55 -3.30 4.23
C PHE A 498 -22.79 -2.59 3.69
N LEU A 499 -23.97 -3.17 3.96
CA LEU A 499 -25.26 -2.57 3.62
C LEU A 499 -25.67 -1.58 4.71
N ASP A 500 -25.49 -0.30 4.44
CA ASP A 500 -25.92 0.77 5.34
C ASP A 500 -27.44 0.98 5.21
N VAL A 501 -28.20 0.54 6.22
CA VAL A 501 -29.65 0.71 6.24
C VAL A 501 -30.07 2.14 6.54
N GLU A 502 -29.24 2.91 7.26
CA GLU A 502 -29.54 4.28 7.70
C GLU A 502 -29.21 5.31 6.61
N ASN A 503 -28.10 5.12 5.90
CA ASN A 503 -27.62 6.04 4.87
C ASN A 503 -27.47 5.36 3.50
N GLN A 504 -28.55 5.36 2.73
CA GLN A 504 -28.63 4.75 1.40
C GLN A 504 -27.65 5.36 0.36
N GLU A 505 -27.12 6.55 0.59
CA GLU A 505 -26.12 7.13 -0.32
C GLU A 505 -24.75 6.47 -0.14
N ASN A 506 -24.45 5.88 1.02
CA ASN A 506 -23.24 5.08 1.20
C ASN A 506 -23.28 3.80 0.34
N ASN A 507 -24.46 3.19 0.17
CA ASN A 507 -24.62 1.93 -0.56
C ASN A 507 -24.24 2.03 -2.05
N LYS A 508 -24.31 3.23 -2.64
CA LYS A 508 -23.96 3.50 -4.04
C LYS A 508 -22.48 3.90 -4.23
N LYS A 509 -21.74 4.11 -3.15
CA LYS A 509 -20.31 4.45 -3.24
C LYS A 509 -19.54 3.26 -3.77
N VAL A 510 -18.55 3.54 -4.61
CA VAL A 510 -17.64 2.53 -5.14
C VAL A 510 -16.63 2.17 -4.05
N TRP A 511 -16.54 0.89 -3.72
CA TRP A 511 -15.55 0.32 -2.83
C TRP A 511 -14.19 0.20 -3.52
N GLY A 512 -14.20 -0.31 -4.74
CA GLY A 512 -13.04 -0.47 -5.61
C GLY A 512 -13.45 -1.09 -6.93
N TYR A 513 -12.47 -1.39 -7.77
CA TYR A 513 -12.68 -1.95 -9.10
C TYR A 513 -12.04 -3.32 -9.22
N LYS A 514 -12.70 -4.22 -9.95
CA LYS A 514 -12.17 -5.54 -10.31
C LYS A 514 -12.32 -5.83 -11.78
N MET A 515 -11.65 -6.90 -12.22
CA MET A 515 -11.86 -7.45 -13.57
C MET A 515 -13.36 -7.65 -13.82
N PRO A 516 -13.81 -7.43 -15.07
CA PRO A 516 -15.22 -7.55 -15.38
C PRO A 516 -15.72 -8.96 -15.10
N TRP A 517 -16.93 -9.06 -14.55
CA TRP A 517 -17.63 -10.31 -14.29
C TRP A 517 -16.95 -11.22 -13.24
N GLN A 518 -16.16 -10.64 -12.33
CA GLN A 518 -15.46 -11.39 -11.28
C GLN A 518 -16.43 -12.15 -10.36
N GLU A 519 -17.64 -11.62 -10.15
CA GLU A 519 -18.68 -12.22 -9.32
C GLU A 519 -19.18 -13.59 -9.82
N TYR A 520 -18.90 -13.96 -11.07
CA TYR A 520 -19.15 -15.32 -11.57
C TYR A 520 -17.99 -16.30 -11.30
N ARG A 521 -16.86 -15.80 -10.81
CA ARG A 521 -15.63 -16.58 -10.58
C ARG A 521 -15.32 -16.74 -9.09
N GLU A 522 -15.70 -15.77 -8.28
CA GLU A 522 -15.40 -15.69 -6.85
C GLU A 522 -16.64 -15.24 -6.08
N GLU A 523 -16.85 -15.83 -4.89
CA GLU A 523 -17.90 -15.46 -3.95
C GLU A 523 -17.27 -15.33 -2.55
N PRO A 524 -17.63 -14.30 -1.75
CA PRO A 524 -17.10 -14.16 -0.39
C PRO A 524 -17.68 -15.19 0.57
N ASP A 525 -16.89 -15.60 1.56
CA ASP A 525 -17.37 -16.41 2.69
C ASP A 525 -18.33 -15.58 3.55
N GLN A 526 -19.49 -16.17 3.93
CA GLN A 526 -20.54 -15.46 4.65
C GLN A 526 -20.92 -16.11 5.98
N VAL A 527 -21.20 -15.29 6.99
CA VAL A 527 -21.75 -15.69 8.30
C VAL A 527 -23.15 -15.12 8.46
N THR A 528 -24.11 -15.96 8.81
CA THR A 528 -25.53 -15.59 8.90
C THR A 528 -26.21 -16.11 10.17
N GLY A 529 -27.40 -15.58 10.48
CA GLY A 529 -28.18 -15.98 11.64
C GLY A 529 -27.58 -15.47 12.96
N MET A 530 -27.77 -16.21 14.05
CA MET A 530 -27.22 -15.81 15.36
C MET A 530 -25.69 -15.80 15.42
N LEU A 531 -24.99 -16.41 14.46
CA LEU A 531 -23.53 -16.34 14.37
C LEU A 531 -23.03 -15.00 13.83
N ALA A 532 -23.92 -14.18 13.24
CA ALA A 532 -23.57 -12.87 12.73
C ALA A 532 -23.35 -11.89 13.91
N PRO A 533 -22.27 -11.10 13.89
CA PRO A 533 -21.89 -10.20 14.99
C PRO A 533 -22.81 -8.99 15.16
N ASP A 534 -23.57 -8.63 14.12
CA ASP A 534 -24.52 -7.52 14.14
C ASP A 534 -25.80 -7.82 14.95
N TYR A 535 -26.07 -9.09 15.23
CA TYR A 535 -27.25 -9.49 16.00
C TYR A 535 -27.11 -9.19 17.50
N GLU A 536 -28.17 -8.67 18.13
CA GLU A 536 -28.15 -8.24 19.55
C GLU A 536 -27.74 -9.34 20.55
N ASN A 537 -28.10 -10.60 20.28
CA ASN A 537 -27.69 -11.75 21.08
C ASN A 537 -26.81 -12.69 20.25
N SER A 538 -25.74 -12.14 19.66
CA SER A 538 -24.84 -12.86 18.76
C SER A 538 -24.06 -13.98 19.47
N LEU A 539 -23.77 -15.02 18.69
CA LEU A 539 -22.83 -16.11 18.99
C LEU A 539 -21.53 -15.89 18.22
N ASP A 540 -21.13 -14.63 18.05
CA ASP A 540 -19.99 -14.19 17.26
C ASP A 540 -18.63 -14.56 17.86
N VAL A 541 -18.60 -14.96 19.13
CA VAL A 541 -17.43 -15.53 19.82
C VAL A 541 -16.96 -16.86 19.21
N TRP A 542 -17.79 -17.49 18.36
CA TRP A 542 -17.48 -18.75 17.68
C TRP A 542 -16.80 -18.57 16.31
N ASN A 543 -16.71 -17.34 15.79
CA ASN A 543 -16.11 -17.04 14.49
C ASN A 543 -15.29 -15.75 14.54
N TYR A 544 -14.50 -15.54 13.49
CA TYR A 544 -13.68 -14.35 13.27
C TYR A 544 -14.28 -13.45 12.19
N ALA A 545 -15.61 -13.50 12.02
CA ALA A 545 -16.30 -12.72 11.02
C ALA A 545 -16.08 -11.22 11.26
N ASP A 546 -15.88 -10.50 10.16
CA ASP A 546 -15.70 -9.07 10.17
C ASP A 546 -16.98 -8.37 10.66
N ASP A 547 -16.79 -7.38 11.52
CA ASP A 547 -17.83 -6.53 12.07
C ASP A 547 -17.43 -5.05 11.95
N TYR A 548 -18.29 -4.27 11.29
CA TYR A 548 -18.10 -2.86 11.02
C TYR A 548 -19.17 -2.02 11.76
N ALA A 549 -18.72 -1.18 12.69
CA ALA A 549 -19.60 -0.22 13.37
C ALA A 549 -20.04 0.94 12.46
N THR A 550 -19.25 1.23 11.42
CA THR A 550 -19.48 2.30 10.43
C THR A 550 -19.02 1.82 9.06
N ALA A 551 -19.58 2.38 7.99
CA ALA A 551 -19.15 2.08 6.62
C ALA A 551 -17.61 2.17 6.50
N PRO A 552 -16.92 1.05 6.17
CA PRO A 552 -15.47 1.02 6.06
C PRO A 552 -14.99 1.88 4.89
N VAL A 553 -13.69 2.17 4.82
CA VAL A 553 -13.08 2.85 3.65
C VAL A 553 -11.99 1.96 3.10
N ALA A 554 -11.97 1.77 1.78
CA ALA A 554 -10.93 1.04 1.07
C ALA A 554 -9.61 1.81 1.17
N GLY A 555 -8.83 1.50 2.19
CA GLY A 555 -7.57 2.17 2.50
C GLY A 555 -6.64 1.31 3.34
N ILE A 556 -5.49 1.87 3.70
CA ILE A 556 -4.42 1.15 4.41
C ILE A 556 -4.89 0.49 5.71
N SER A 557 -5.75 1.14 6.49
CA SER A 557 -6.25 0.61 7.77
C SER A 557 -7.13 -0.61 7.62
N TRP A 558 -7.90 -0.69 6.53
CA TRP A 558 -8.76 -1.83 6.24
C TRP A 558 -7.97 -2.98 5.63
N LEU A 559 -7.08 -2.68 4.68
CA LEU A 559 -6.32 -3.72 3.95
C LEU A 559 -5.26 -4.42 4.81
N LEU A 560 -4.73 -3.73 5.83
CA LEU A 560 -3.87 -4.36 6.83
C LEU A 560 -4.68 -5.25 7.77
N GLU A 561 -4.13 -6.41 8.08
CA GLU A 561 -4.69 -7.34 9.03
C GLU A 561 -4.67 -6.72 10.44
N THR A 562 -5.79 -6.81 11.17
CA THR A 562 -5.93 -6.26 12.52
C THR A 562 -6.34 -7.35 13.52
N PRO A 563 -5.90 -7.26 14.79
CA PRO A 563 -6.23 -8.27 15.79
C PRO A 563 -7.67 -8.20 16.31
N GLN A 564 -8.49 -7.25 15.81
CA GLN A 564 -9.81 -6.91 16.35
C GLN A 564 -10.77 -8.10 16.37
N TYR A 565 -10.87 -8.82 15.26
CA TYR A 565 -11.86 -9.88 15.08
C TYR A 565 -11.51 -11.12 15.92
N LEU A 566 -10.22 -11.44 16.04
CA LEU A 566 -9.73 -12.50 16.92
C LEU A 566 -9.90 -12.14 18.41
N ASP A 567 -9.66 -10.88 18.79
CA ASP A 567 -9.76 -10.40 20.17
C ASP A 567 -11.14 -10.62 20.80
N ARG A 568 -12.20 -10.60 20.00
CA ARG A 568 -13.58 -10.91 20.44
C ARG A 568 -13.71 -12.32 21.01
N THR A 569 -12.94 -13.26 20.52
CA THR A 569 -13.00 -14.68 20.93
C THR A 569 -12.11 -15.00 22.13
N LEU A 570 -11.18 -14.11 22.47
CA LEU A 570 -10.18 -14.35 23.51
C LEU A 570 -10.67 -13.88 24.88
N THR A 571 -10.24 -14.57 25.94
CA THR A 571 -10.53 -14.14 27.32
C THR A 571 -9.80 -12.85 27.68
N VAL A 572 -8.59 -12.66 27.14
CA VAL A 572 -7.75 -11.48 27.36
C VAL A 572 -7.40 -10.86 26.02
N THR A 573 -7.70 -9.57 25.87
CA THR A 573 -7.51 -8.83 24.61
C THR A 573 -6.04 -8.49 24.33
N SER A 574 -5.72 -8.28 23.06
CA SER A 574 -4.36 -8.01 22.55
C SER A 574 -3.70 -6.77 23.17
N LYS A 575 -4.50 -5.85 23.73
CA LYS A 575 -4.01 -4.66 24.43
C LYS A 575 -3.21 -5.00 25.70
N ASN A 576 -3.57 -6.10 26.37
CA ASN A 576 -2.95 -6.50 27.62
C ASN A 576 -1.87 -7.58 27.40
N THR A 577 -2.15 -8.55 26.51
CA THR A 577 -1.25 -9.66 26.22
C THR A 577 -1.29 -10.00 24.74
N ASP A 578 -0.12 -10.28 24.15
CA ASP A 578 -0.07 -10.76 22.76
C ASP A 578 -0.88 -12.07 22.60
N GLN A 579 -1.59 -12.18 21.47
CA GLN A 579 -2.52 -13.29 21.20
C GLN A 579 -1.81 -14.64 21.00
N PHE A 580 -0.64 -14.63 20.37
CA PHE A 580 0.10 -15.85 20.05
C PHE A 580 1.44 -15.91 20.75
N MET A 581 1.84 -17.14 21.12
CA MET A 581 3.17 -17.45 21.61
C MET A 581 3.83 -18.47 20.68
N PHE A 582 5.10 -18.24 20.38
CA PHE A 582 5.87 -19.04 19.44
C PHE A 582 7.18 -19.53 20.05
N ASP A 583 7.59 -20.72 19.63
CA ASP A 583 8.91 -21.27 19.86
C ASP A 583 9.46 -21.82 18.54
N PHE A 584 10.44 -21.11 18.00
CA PHE A 584 11.11 -21.45 16.75
C PHE A 584 12.47 -22.06 17.05
N GLN A 585 12.71 -23.26 16.55
CA GLN A 585 13.98 -23.95 16.62
C GLN A 585 14.53 -24.20 15.23
N LEU A 586 15.70 -23.63 14.95
CA LEU A 586 16.42 -23.79 13.71
C LEU A 586 17.61 -24.72 13.92
N ASN A 587 17.65 -25.80 13.15
CA ASN A 587 18.82 -26.65 13.02
C ASN A 587 19.57 -26.20 11.75
N ILE A 588 20.72 -25.56 11.94
CA ILE A 588 21.47 -24.91 10.86
C ILE A 588 22.72 -25.74 10.58
N THR A 589 22.86 -26.15 9.31
CA THR A 589 24.11 -26.70 8.77
C THR A 589 24.73 -25.65 7.85
N LYS A 590 25.84 -25.05 8.29
CA LYS A 590 26.62 -24.05 7.54
C LYS A 590 27.90 -24.69 7.00
N VAL A 591 28.13 -24.60 5.69
CA VAL A 591 29.42 -24.93 5.07
C VAL A 591 30.12 -23.63 4.68
N THR A 592 31.28 -23.36 5.27
CA THR A 592 31.97 -22.07 5.20
C THR A 592 33.48 -22.24 5.15
N GLU A 593 34.21 -21.24 4.67
CA GLU A 593 35.69 -21.23 4.71
C GLU A 593 36.24 -20.90 6.10
N VAL A 594 35.38 -20.49 7.03
CA VAL A 594 35.78 -20.25 8.42
C VAL A 594 36.32 -21.56 9.03
N PRO A 595 37.53 -21.56 9.61
CA PRO A 595 38.09 -22.75 10.23
C PRO A 595 37.26 -23.17 11.45
N TYR A 596 37.22 -24.47 11.72
CA TYR A 596 36.53 -24.99 12.92
C TYR A 596 37.21 -24.51 14.22
N PHE A 597 38.54 -24.42 14.21
CA PHE A 597 39.35 -23.86 15.29
C PHE A 597 40.39 -22.89 14.73
N SER A 598 40.45 -21.68 15.26
CA SER A 598 41.51 -20.71 14.96
C SER A 598 42.61 -20.87 15.99
N ILE A 599 43.61 -21.72 15.73
CA ILE A 599 44.80 -21.84 16.58
C ILE A 599 45.83 -20.80 16.11
N PRO A 600 46.19 -19.80 16.94
CA PRO A 600 47.18 -18.80 16.55
C PRO A 600 48.55 -19.45 16.26
N GLY A 601 49.19 -19.07 15.14
CA GLY A 601 50.63 -19.28 14.91
C GLY A 601 51.08 -20.60 14.26
N LEU A 602 50.18 -21.44 13.73
CA LEU A 602 50.58 -22.75 13.17
C LEU A 602 50.60 -22.84 11.64
N ASP A 603 49.79 -22.05 10.91
CA ASP A 603 49.64 -22.19 9.45
C ASP A 603 50.02 -20.96 8.61
N LYS A 604 50.48 -19.85 9.23
CA LYS A 604 51.18 -18.70 8.60
C LYS A 604 51.60 -17.67 9.66
N PHE A 605 52.83 -17.16 9.52
CA PHE A 605 53.36 -15.97 10.21
C PHE A 605 53.28 -14.76 9.29
#